data_AF-A0A7C6UD66-F1
#
_entry.id   AF-A0A7C6UD66-F1
#
_cell.length_a   1.000
_cell.length_b   1.000
_cell.length_c   1.000
_cell.angle_alpha   90.00
_cell.angle_beta   90.00
_cell.angle_gamma   90.00
#
_symmetry.space_group_name_H-M   'P 1'
#
loop_
_entity.id
_entity.type
_entity.pdbx_description
1 polymer ?
#
loop_
_entity_poly.entity_id
_entity_poly.type
_entity_poly.pdbx_seq_one_letter_code
_entity_poly.pdbx_strand_id
1 'polypeptide(L)'
;MKMSVLYYTETGNTKRMAAIIAEGMASIEGVETKCFPLDTIDRDWIKESCCVVLGTPTHRSNVSSAIKVWLDESASEYDLAGKIGGAFATSNYVHGGGTMAIQFILDHLMVFGMLVYSGGSALGRPIIHLGPVALENELEKTEDIFRTYGRRMAAKAVEVFKR
;
A
#
# COMPACT_ATOMS: atom_id res chain seq x y z
N MET A 1 7.33 -15.72 -3.87
CA MET A 1 5.95 -15.22 -3.65
C MET A 1 5.87 -13.80 -4.17
N LYS A 2 4.95 -13.53 -5.09
CA LYS A 2 4.82 -12.21 -5.72
C LYS A 2 4.02 -11.26 -4.83
N MET A 3 4.47 -10.02 -4.73
CA MET A 3 3.78 -8.94 -4.03
C MET A 3 3.81 -7.67 -4.86
N SER A 4 2.84 -6.79 -4.62
CA SER A 4 2.65 -5.60 -5.44
C SER A 4 2.40 -4.36 -4.60
N VAL A 5 2.99 -3.26 -5.02
CA VAL A 5 2.64 -1.92 -4.54
C VAL A 5 2.07 -1.13 -5.73
N LEU A 6 0.81 -0.74 -5.63
CA LEU A 6 0.10 0.06 -6.61
C LEU A 6 0.00 1.50 -6.10
N TYR A 7 0.10 2.48 -6.99
CA TYR A 7 -0.06 3.87 -6.58
C TYR A 7 -0.55 4.77 -7.70
N TYR A 8 -1.16 5.88 -7.31
CA TYR A 8 -1.23 7.09 -8.13
C TYR A 8 -0.25 8.13 -7.57
N THR A 9 0.30 9.02 -8.40
CA THR A 9 1.12 10.13 -7.93
C THR A 9 0.97 11.34 -8.86
N GLU A 10 0.95 12.54 -8.28
CA GLU A 10 0.97 13.80 -9.04
C GLU A 10 2.38 14.41 -9.05
N THR A 11 3.02 14.52 -7.88
CA THR A 11 4.33 15.18 -7.71
C THR A 11 5.50 14.21 -7.55
N GLY A 12 5.25 12.89 -7.57
CA GLY A 12 6.27 11.85 -7.38
C GLY A 12 6.49 11.41 -5.93
N ASN A 13 5.94 12.12 -4.94
CA ASN A 13 6.08 11.76 -3.52
C ASN A 13 5.52 10.36 -3.23
N THR A 14 4.31 10.08 -3.70
CA THR A 14 3.65 8.77 -3.51
C THR A 14 4.42 7.65 -4.22
N LYS A 15 4.97 7.92 -5.41
CA LYS A 15 5.84 6.97 -6.14
C LYS A 15 7.10 6.63 -5.35
N ARG A 16 7.78 7.63 -4.79
CA ARG A 16 8.97 7.42 -3.94
C ARG A 16 8.63 6.50 -2.76
N MET A 17 7.55 6.80 -2.05
CA MET A 17 7.13 6.00 -0.91
C MET A 17 6.68 4.58 -1.29
N ALA A 18 6.05 4.43 -2.45
CA ALA A 18 5.68 3.13 -3.00
C ALA A 18 6.92 2.25 -3.26
N ALA A 19 7.97 2.83 -3.86
CA ALA A 19 9.23 2.14 -4.11
C ALA A 19 9.89 1.66 -2.80
N ILE A 20 9.89 2.50 -1.76
CA ILE A 20 10.45 2.14 -0.45
C ILE A 20 9.68 0.99 0.23
N ILE A 21 8.35 0.96 0.09
CA ILE A 21 7.54 -0.18 0.56
C ILE A 21 7.95 -1.44 -0.22
N ALA A 22 8.10 -1.34 -1.54
CA ALA A 22 8.48 -2.47 -2.38
C ALA A 22 9.88 -3.01 -2.03
N GLU A 23 10.84 -2.13 -1.75
CA GLU A 23 12.16 -2.49 -1.22
C GLU A 23 12.04 -3.24 0.12
N GLY A 24 11.20 -2.74 1.03
CA GLY A 24 10.93 -3.39 2.30
C GLY A 24 10.32 -4.79 2.14
N MET A 25 9.42 -4.99 1.19
CA MET A 25 8.87 -6.31 0.89
C MET A 25 9.93 -7.25 0.33
N ALA A 26 10.73 -6.77 -0.64
CA ALA A 26 11.78 -7.55 -1.30
C ALA A 26 12.94 -7.94 -0.35
N SER A 27 13.05 -7.31 0.83
CA SER A 27 14.04 -7.71 1.83
C SER A 27 13.70 -9.00 2.57
N ILE A 28 12.52 -9.59 2.33
CA ILE A 28 12.11 -10.87 2.92
C ILE A 28 12.45 -12.00 1.94
N GLU A 29 13.11 -13.05 2.43
CA GLU A 29 13.55 -14.18 1.61
C GLU A 29 12.39 -14.85 0.86
N GLY A 30 12.59 -15.09 -0.43
CA GLY A 30 11.59 -15.72 -1.30
C GLY A 30 10.42 -14.79 -1.69
N VAL A 31 10.51 -13.49 -1.40
CA VAL A 31 9.54 -12.48 -1.85
C VAL A 31 10.07 -11.73 -3.06
N GLU A 32 9.27 -11.71 -4.11
CA GLU A 32 9.50 -10.89 -5.30
C GLU A 32 8.48 -9.77 -5.32
N THR A 33 8.93 -8.53 -5.51
CA THR A 33 8.04 -7.37 -5.44
C THR A 33 8.17 -6.51 -6.68
N LYS A 34 7.03 -6.02 -7.18
CA LYS A 34 6.98 -4.96 -8.19
C LYS A 34 6.13 -3.79 -7.70
N CYS A 35 6.44 -2.61 -8.23
CA CYS A 35 5.76 -1.37 -7.91
C CYS A 35 5.23 -0.75 -9.22
N PHE A 36 3.94 -0.43 -9.28
CA PHE A 36 3.28 0.04 -10.49
C PHE A 36 2.49 1.33 -10.25
N PRO A 37 2.63 2.34 -11.13
CA PRO A 37 1.60 3.34 -11.24
C PRO A 37 0.32 2.70 -11.83
N LEU A 38 -0.86 3.24 -11.48
CA LEU A 38 -2.14 2.64 -11.86
C LEU A 38 -2.37 2.52 -13.38
N ASP A 39 -1.69 3.33 -14.18
CA ASP A 39 -1.81 3.37 -15.65
C ASP A 39 -0.92 2.36 -16.38
N THR A 40 0.07 1.74 -15.71
CA THR A 40 0.98 0.77 -16.31
C THR A 40 1.08 -0.54 -15.51
N ILE A 41 -0.05 -1.04 -15.02
CA ILE A 41 -0.10 -2.27 -14.23
C ILE A 41 0.09 -3.51 -15.12
N ASP A 42 1.01 -4.39 -14.72
CA ASP A 42 1.11 -5.76 -15.22
C ASP A 42 0.03 -6.63 -14.55
N ARG A 43 -1.08 -6.88 -15.26
CA ARG A 43 -2.26 -7.57 -14.72
C ARG A 43 -1.94 -8.97 -14.20
N ASP A 44 -1.18 -9.75 -14.96
CA ASP A 44 -0.87 -11.13 -14.62
C ASP A 44 -0.04 -11.19 -13.34
N TRP A 45 0.89 -10.24 -13.16
CA TRP A 45 1.63 -10.10 -11.92
C TRP A 45 0.72 -9.83 -10.70
N ILE A 46 -0.30 -8.96 -10.83
CA ILE A 46 -1.22 -8.69 -9.71
C ILE A 46 -2.05 -9.92 -9.39
N LYS A 47 -2.56 -10.63 -10.40
CA LYS A 47 -3.34 -11.86 -10.21
C LYS A 47 -2.56 -12.92 -9.45
N GLU A 48 -1.27 -13.05 -9.74
CA GLU A 48 -0.37 -13.96 -9.01
C GLU A 48 0.14 -13.42 -7.66
N SER A 49 -0.03 -12.14 -7.38
CA SER A 49 0.44 -11.55 -6.13
C SER A 49 -0.37 -12.07 -4.93
N CYS A 50 0.29 -12.36 -3.81
CA CYS A 50 -0.39 -12.73 -2.56
C CYS A 50 -0.63 -11.53 -1.62
N CYS A 51 0.00 -10.38 -1.91
CA CYS A 51 -0.14 -9.14 -1.17
C CYS A 51 -0.17 -7.96 -2.13
N VAL A 52 -1.12 -7.04 -1.92
CA VAL A 52 -1.26 -5.79 -2.68
C VAL A 52 -1.40 -4.62 -1.71
N VAL A 53 -0.54 -3.62 -1.86
CA VAL A 53 -0.60 -2.35 -1.12
C VAL A 53 -0.97 -1.23 -2.08
N LEU A 54 -1.96 -0.40 -1.75
CA LEU A 54 -2.42 0.72 -2.58
C LEU A 54 -2.07 2.08 -1.95
N GLY A 55 -1.48 2.96 -2.76
CA GLY A 55 -1.01 4.28 -2.34
C GLY A 55 -1.69 5.45 -3.02
N THR A 56 -1.96 6.53 -2.28
CA THR A 56 -2.56 7.76 -2.84
C THR A 56 -1.89 9.02 -2.30
N PRO A 57 -1.75 10.09 -3.09
CA PRO A 57 -1.66 11.43 -2.54
C PRO A 57 -3.03 11.81 -1.94
N THR A 58 -3.02 12.69 -0.94
CA THR A 58 -4.25 13.15 -0.29
C THR A 58 -4.83 14.33 -1.07
N HIS A 59 -6.03 14.17 -1.64
CA HIS A 59 -6.76 15.22 -2.36
C HIS A 59 -8.01 15.59 -1.56
N ARG A 60 -8.12 16.86 -1.13
CA ARG A 60 -9.28 17.37 -0.37
C ARG A 60 -9.65 16.47 0.82
N SER A 61 -8.67 16.11 1.64
CA SER A 61 -8.80 15.20 2.80
C SER A 61 -9.16 13.74 2.49
N ASN A 62 -9.07 13.32 1.23
CA ASN A 62 -9.43 11.98 0.79
C ASN A 62 -8.44 11.43 -0.25
N VAL A 63 -8.72 10.25 -0.81
CA VAL A 63 -7.99 9.67 -1.93
C VAL A 63 -8.04 10.58 -3.16
N SER A 64 -7.06 10.43 -4.05
CA SER A 64 -7.12 11.05 -5.39
C SER A 64 -8.28 10.50 -6.21
N SER A 65 -8.78 11.28 -7.17
CA SER A 65 -9.82 10.83 -8.10
C SER A 65 -9.40 9.59 -8.88
N ALA A 66 -8.14 9.51 -9.31
CA ALA A 66 -7.58 8.36 -10.02
C ALA A 66 -7.70 7.06 -9.20
N ILE A 67 -7.44 7.14 -7.88
CA ILE A 67 -7.58 5.99 -6.98
C ILE A 67 -9.05 5.58 -6.87
N LYS A 68 -9.98 6.55 -6.71
CA LYS A 68 -11.40 6.24 -6.64
C LYS A 68 -11.92 5.59 -7.94
N VAL A 69 -11.57 6.14 -9.09
CA VAL A 69 -11.94 5.59 -10.40
C VAL A 69 -11.41 4.17 -10.56
N TRP A 70 -10.15 3.92 -10.23
CA TRP A 70 -9.59 2.57 -10.31
C TRP A 70 -10.30 1.58 -9.38
N LEU A 71 -10.62 1.99 -8.15
CA LEU A 71 -11.38 1.16 -7.21
C LEU A 71 -12.78 0.83 -7.78
N ASP A 72 -13.47 1.78 -8.38
CA ASP A 72 -14.83 1.59 -8.89
C ASP A 72 -14.88 0.75 -10.17
N GLU A 73 -13.95 0.99 -11.09
CA GLU A 73 -14.09 0.53 -12.47
C GLU A 73 -13.14 -0.63 -12.81
N SER A 74 -11.94 -0.67 -12.22
CA SER A 74 -10.87 -1.56 -12.68
C SER A 74 -10.43 -2.59 -11.64
N ALA A 75 -10.60 -2.33 -10.35
CA ALA A 75 -10.06 -3.20 -9.28
C ALA A 75 -10.56 -4.65 -9.37
N SER A 76 -11.79 -4.86 -9.85
CA SER A 76 -12.39 -6.19 -10.05
C SER A 76 -11.63 -7.07 -11.05
N GLU A 77 -10.79 -6.48 -11.89
CA GLU A 77 -10.06 -7.15 -12.96
C GLU A 77 -8.79 -7.88 -12.50
N TYR A 78 -8.40 -7.72 -11.23
CA TYR A 78 -7.10 -8.14 -10.69
C TYR A 78 -7.17 -9.29 -9.67
N ASP A 79 -8.33 -9.95 -9.53
CA ASP A 79 -8.54 -11.13 -8.68
C ASP A 79 -8.08 -10.91 -7.21
N LEU A 80 -8.45 -9.76 -6.63
CA LEU A 80 -7.93 -9.29 -5.33
C LEU A 80 -8.37 -10.14 -4.12
N ALA A 81 -9.48 -10.88 -4.23
CA ALA A 81 -10.06 -11.62 -3.13
C ALA A 81 -9.07 -12.61 -2.49
N GLY A 82 -9.06 -12.67 -1.16
CA GLY A 82 -8.20 -13.55 -0.37
C GLY A 82 -6.72 -13.13 -0.27
N LYS A 83 -6.28 -12.11 -1.01
CA LYS A 83 -4.93 -11.53 -0.89
C LYS A 83 -4.82 -10.68 0.39
N ILE A 84 -3.60 -10.48 0.89
CA ILE A 84 -3.36 -9.45 1.91
C ILE A 84 -3.48 -8.06 1.28
N GLY A 85 -4.22 -7.17 1.93
CA GLY A 85 -4.44 -5.79 1.51
C GLY A 85 -3.81 -4.79 2.49
N GLY A 86 -3.18 -3.74 1.95
CA GLY A 86 -2.66 -2.63 2.75
C GLY A 86 -2.78 -1.29 2.03
N ALA A 87 -2.55 -0.20 2.75
CA ALA A 87 -2.68 1.15 2.21
C ALA A 87 -1.67 2.12 2.81
N PHE A 88 -1.31 3.15 2.05
CA PHE A 88 -0.51 4.27 2.52
C PHE A 88 -0.93 5.58 1.84
N ALA A 89 -0.51 6.71 2.41
CA ALA A 89 -0.78 8.00 1.81
C ALA A 89 0.41 8.97 1.88
N THR A 90 0.39 9.97 1.02
CA THR A 90 1.23 11.17 1.15
C THR A 90 0.34 12.40 1.34
N SER A 91 0.77 13.34 2.18
CA SER A 91 -0.01 14.55 2.53
C SER A 91 0.92 15.76 2.62
N ASN A 92 0.37 16.96 2.44
CA ASN A 92 1.14 18.20 2.64
C ASN A 92 1.13 18.62 4.13
N TYR A 93 0.18 18.12 4.92
CA TYR A 93 0.00 18.49 6.33
C TYR A 93 -0.34 17.29 7.21
N VAL A 94 0.10 17.33 8.48
CA VAL A 94 -0.06 16.26 9.50
C VAL A 94 -1.52 15.91 9.83
N HIS A 95 -2.46 16.82 9.54
CA HIS A 95 -3.90 16.59 9.65
C HIS A 95 -4.64 16.78 8.32
N GLY A 96 -3.91 16.69 7.20
CA GLY A 96 -4.44 16.91 5.85
C GLY A 96 -5.34 15.81 5.30
N GLY A 97 -5.67 14.78 6.11
CA GLY A 97 -6.56 13.67 5.73
C GLY A 97 -5.86 12.37 5.30
N GLY A 98 -4.53 12.24 5.47
CA GLY A 98 -3.82 11.01 5.08
C GLY A 98 -4.38 9.73 5.72
N THR A 99 -4.72 9.78 7.01
CA THR A 99 -5.36 8.65 7.71
C THR A 99 -6.76 8.34 7.17
N MET A 100 -7.53 9.36 6.79
CA MET A 100 -8.86 9.18 6.19
C MET A 100 -8.75 8.54 4.81
N ALA A 101 -7.78 8.97 4.00
CA ALA A 101 -7.51 8.37 2.69
C ALA A 101 -7.07 6.89 2.81
N ILE A 102 -6.26 6.55 3.82
CA ILE A 102 -5.89 5.17 4.12
C ILE A 102 -7.12 4.36 4.50
N GLN A 103 -7.93 4.83 5.44
CA GLN A 103 -9.15 4.14 5.86
C GLN A 103 -10.10 3.90 4.67
N PHE A 104 -10.27 4.90 3.83
CA PHE A 104 -11.09 4.80 2.62
C PHE A 104 -10.64 3.65 1.71
N ILE A 105 -9.33 3.53 1.46
CA ILE A 105 -8.78 2.42 0.68
C ILE A 105 -9.06 1.09 1.40
N LEU A 106 -8.74 0.98 2.69
CA LEU A 106 -8.90 -0.25 3.46
C LEU A 106 -10.36 -0.75 3.44
N ASP A 107 -11.34 0.14 3.53
CA ASP A 107 -12.76 -0.20 3.43
C ASP A 107 -13.09 -0.85 2.08
N HIS A 108 -12.56 -0.33 0.97
CA HIS A 108 -12.75 -0.93 -0.36
C HIS A 108 -12.02 -2.27 -0.49
N LEU A 109 -10.80 -2.40 0.06
CA LEU A 109 -10.09 -3.68 0.06
C LEU A 109 -10.90 -4.77 0.79
N MET A 110 -11.58 -4.42 1.90
CA MET A 110 -12.49 -5.33 2.60
C MET A 110 -13.70 -5.72 1.72
N VAL A 111 -14.28 -4.77 0.97
CA VAL A 111 -15.38 -5.06 0.02
C VAL A 111 -14.92 -6.03 -1.08
N PHE A 112 -13.68 -5.93 -1.56
CA PHE A 112 -13.11 -6.89 -2.51
C PHE A 112 -12.72 -8.24 -1.89
N GLY A 113 -12.98 -8.45 -0.60
CA GLY A 113 -12.69 -9.70 0.09
C GLY A 113 -11.20 -9.89 0.42
N MET A 114 -10.43 -8.81 0.56
CA MET A 114 -9.03 -8.89 0.98
C MET A 114 -8.88 -9.04 2.49
N LEU A 115 -7.75 -9.61 2.91
CA LEU A 115 -7.32 -9.66 4.30
C LEU A 115 -6.53 -8.39 4.63
N VAL A 116 -7.20 -7.36 5.15
CA VAL A 116 -6.55 -6.08 5.47
C VAL A 116 -5.57 -6.20 6.65
N TYR A 117 -4.36 -5.68 6.47
CA TYR A 117 -3.29 -5.75 7.46
C TYR A 117 -2.43 -4.49 7.49
N SER A 118 -1.93 -4.14 8.68
CA SER A 118 -0.99 -3.01 8.86
C SER A 118 0.20 -3.31 9.79
N GLY A 119 0.18 -4.45 10.48
CA GLY A 119 1.05 -4.72 11.63
C GLY A 119 0.57 -4.09 12.94
N GLY A 120 -0.14 -2.97 12.88
CA GLY A 120 -0.74 -2.30 14.04
C GLY A 120 0.24 -2.07 15.19
N SER A 121 -0.26 -2.18 16.42
CA SER A 121 0.55 -2.13 17.65
C SER A 121 1.25 -3.46 17.98
N ALA A 122 0.85 -4.56 17.34
CA ALA A 122 1.35 -5.91 17.65
C ALA A 122 2.85 -6.08 17.37
N LEU A 123 3.42 -5.27 16.47
CA LEU A 123 4.83 -5.33 16.08
C LEU A 123 5.69 -4.20 16.67
N GLY A 124 5.15 -3.47 17.66
CA GLY A 124 5.86 -2.38 18.33
C GLY A 124 6.21 -1.21 17.41
N ARG A 125 7.25 -0.45 17.75
CA ARG A 125 7.67 0.74 16.98
C ARG A 125 8.27 0.35 15.61
N PRO A 126 8.07 1.17 14.55
CA PRO A 126 7.17 2.32 14.51
C PRO A 126 5.70 1.87 14.57
N ILE A 127 4.87 2.66 15.26
CA ILE A 127 3.45 2.35 15.39
C ILE A 127 2.77 2.77 14.09
N ILE A 128 2.36 1.78 13.30
CA ILE A 128 1.67 1.97 12.02
C ILE A 128 0.27 1.40 12.20
N HIS A 129 -0.66 2.24 12.67
CA HIS A 129 -2.00 1.79 13.04
C HIS A 129 -2.78 1.23 11.86
N LEU A 130 -2.97 2.03 10.81
CA LEU A 130 -3.74 1.67 9.62
C LEU A 130 -2.86 1.57 8.37
N GLY A 131 -1.83 2.40 8.31
CA GLY A 131 -0.88 2.52 7.21
C GLY A 131 -0.02 3.77 7.44
N PRO A 132 1.14 3.87 6.80
CA PRO A 132 2.02 5.02 7.00
C PRO A 132 1.57 6.23 6.15
N VAL A 133 1.74 7.43 6.71
CA VAL A 133 1.52 8.70 6.00
C VAL A 133 2.85 9.44 5.94
N ALA A 134 3.28 9.85 4.75
CA ALA A 134 4.47 10.68 4.58
C ALA A 134 4.05 12.14 4.31
N LEU A 135 4.71 13.08 4.98
CA LEU A 135 4.56 14.50 4.70
C LEU A 135 5.54 14.93 3.60
N GLU A 136 5.11 15.82 2.70
CA GLU A 136 5.94 16.33 1.59
C GLU A 136 7.31 16.82 2.05
N ASN A 137 7.37 17.53 3.19
CA ASN A 137 8.61 18.07 3.75
C ASN A 137 9.37 17.09 4.67
N GLU A 138 8.90 15.85 4.82
CA GLU A 138 9.47 14.84 5.73
C GLU A 138 9.61 13.44 5.11
N LEU A 139 9.60 13.33 3.78
CA LEU A 139 9.72 12.04 3.08
C LEU A 139 10.93 11.23 3.56
N GLU A 140 12.11 11.87 3.59
CA GLU A 140 13.37 11.24 4.01
C GLU A 140 13.33 10.71 5.45
N LYS A 141 12.72 11.48 6.36
CA LYS A 141 12.59 11.10 7.77
C LYS A 141 11.63 9.93 7.97
N THR A 142 10.73 9.69 7.01
CA THR A 142 9.67 8.69 7.12
C THR A 142 9.96 7.41 6.31
N GLU A 143 11.05 7.36 5.53
CA GLU A 143 11.38 6.20 4.71
C GLU A 143 11.47 4.89 5.51
N ASP A 144 12.12 4.91 6.68
CA ASP A 144 12.25 3.71 7.51
C ASP A 144 10.90 3.20 8.02
N ILE A 145 9.92 4.08 8.19
CA ILE A 145 8.54 3.70 8.57
C ILE A 145 7.90 2.93 7.40
N PHE A 146 8.04 3.43 6.18
CA PHE A 146 7.49 2.81 4.97
C PHE A 146 8.20 1.50 4.61
N ARG A 147 9.53 1.46 4.75
CA ARG A 147 10.33 0.24 4.56
C ARG A 147 9.95 -0.82 5.58
N THR A 148 9.76 -0.41 6.83
CA THR A 148 9.28 -1.31 7.89
C THR A 148 7.85 -1.79 7.63
N TYR A 149 6.97 -0.92 7.10
CA TYR A 149 5.64 -1.33 6.65
C TYR A 149 5.73 -2.44 5.59
N GLY A 150 6.54 -2.24 4.54
CA GLY A 150 6.77 -3.25 3.50
C GLY A 150 7.25 -4.59 4.06
N ARG A 151 8.25 -4.58 4.97
CA ARG A 151 8.73 -5.78 5.66
C ARG A 151 7.63 -6.51 6.42
N ARG A 152 6.79 -5.76 7.15
CA ARG A 152 5.69 -6.33 7.94
C ARG A 152 4.63 -6.97 7.05
N MET A 153 4.26 -6.30 5.96
CA MET A 153 3.32 -6.83 4.96
C MET A 153 3.85 -8.14 4.36
N ALA A 154 5.12 -8.16 3.96
CA ALA A 154 5.73 -9.34 3.37
C ALA A 154 5.88 -10.49 4.37
N ALA A 155 6.34 -10.22 5.59
CA ALA A 155 6.44 -11.24 6.63
C ALA A 155 5.08 -11.87 6.94
N LYS A 156 4.01 -11.06 7.03
CA LYS A 156 2.66 -11.59 7.25
C LYS A 156 2.15 -12.41 6.06
N ALA A 157 2.41 -11.99 4.83
CA ALA A 157 2.05 -12.75 3.65
C ALA A 157 2.78 -14.11 3.60
N VAL A 158 4.06 -14.15 3.99
CA VAL A 158 4.79 -15.41 4.15
C VAL A 158 4.12 -16.29 5.19
N GLU A 159 3.78 -15.76 6.36
CA GLU A 159 3.12 -16.53 7.42
C GLU A 159 1.77 -17.12 6.99
N VAL A 160 0.97 -16.36 6.24
CA VAL A 160 -0.39 -16.76 5.86
C VAL A 160 -0.40 -17.73 4.67
N PHE A 161 0.51 -17.57 3.71
CA PHE A 161 0.45 -18.29 2.42
C PHE A 161 1.56 -19.31 2.21
N LYS A 162 2.61 -19.33 3.04
CA LYS A 162 3.64 -20.38 2.97
C LYS A 162 3.05 -21.66 3.56
N ARG A 163 2.77 -22.62 2.68
CA ARG A 163 2.53 -24.03 3.04
C ARG A 163 3.86 -24.76 3.09
#